data_AF-A0A2D4GYN8-F1
#
_entry.id   AF-A0A2D4GYN8-F1
#
_cell.length_a   1.000
_cell.length_b   1.000
_cell.length_c   1.000
_cell.angle_alpha   90.00
_cell.angle_beta   90.00
_cell.angle_gamma   90.00
#
_symmetry.space_group_name_H-M   'P 1'
#
loop_
_entity.id
_entity.type
_entity.pdbx_description
1 polymer ?
#
loop_
_entity_poly.entity_id
_entity_poly.type
_entity_poly.pdbx_seq_one_letter_code
_entity_poly.pdbx_strand_id
1 'polypeptide(L)'
;HNEEGRRGNNLYYNFPWGKETVETLQMLGDNELLQMYPGNVSRLYGRDGRKHVVPHVLSVNGNLDSGVLAYLYDSMQVSENGLAKKKALQRKVLKLHPCLAPIKVALDMGRGPAVELRQVCQELFKELLENEISVWPGYLETMQSSL
;
A
#
# COMPACT_ATOMS: atom_id res chain seq x y z
N HIS A 1 2.54 -27.82 -2.34
CA HIS A 1 1.32 -28.50 -1.87
C HIS A 1 1.18 -28.12 -0.42
N ASN A 2 0.00 -27.65 0.01
CA ASN A 2 -0.22 -27.28 1.40
C ASN A 2 -0.28 -28.55 2.29
N GLU A 3 -0.33 -28.41 3.62
CA GLU A 3 -0.35 -29.54 4.57
C GLU A 3 -1.49 -30.56 4.30
N GLU A 4 -2.56 -30.13 3.64
CA GLU A 4 -3.69 -30.97 3.22
C GLU A 4 -3.55 -31.58 1.80
N GLY A 5 -2.37 -31.48 1.17
CA GLY A 5 -2.14 -31.97 -0.21
C GLY A 5 -2.84 -31.12 -1.29
N ARG A 6 -3.43 -29.99 -0.92
CA ARG A 6 -4.11 -29.09 -1.86
C ARG A 6 -3.12 -28.28 -2.67
N ARG A 7 -3.45 -28.07 -3.95
CA ARG A 7 -2.67 -27.23 -4.87
C ARG A 7 -2.90 -25.75 -4.50
N GLY A 8 -1.82 -25.00 -4.43
CA GLY A 8 -1.83 -23.58 -4.09
C GLY A 8 -0.49 -22.94 -4.41
N ASN A 9 -0.46 -21.62 -4.46
CA ASN A 9 0.71 -20.81 -4.74
C ASN A 9 0.84 -19.72 -3.68
N ASN A 10 2.07 -19.39 -3.34
CA ASN A 10 2.39 -18.31 -2.41
C ASN A 10 3.18 -17.25 -3.16
N LEU A 11 2.81 -15.99 -2.96
CA LEU A 11 3.59 -14.84 -3.37
C LEU A 11 4.44 -14.38 -2.20
N TYR A 12 5.65 -13.95 -2.51
CA TYR A 12 6.64 -13.64 -1.52
C TYR A 12 7.36 -12.34 -1.86
N TYR A 13 7.83 -11.67 -0.82
CA TYR A 13 8.75 -10.55 -0.94
C TYR A 13 10.09 -10.90 -0.27
N ASN A 14 11.18 -10.40 -0.84
CA ASN A 14 12.52 -10.63 -0.32
C ASN A 14 12.91 -9.46 0.61
N PHE A 15 12.62 -9.61 1.89
CA PHE A 15 13.08 -8.67 2.90
C PHE A 15 14.59 -8.82 3.17
N PRO A 16 15.24 -7.82 3.80
CA PRO A 16 16.66 -7.90 4.14
C PRO A 16 17.05 -9.10 5.01
N TRP A 17 16.11 -9.64 5.80
CA TRP A 17 16.31 -10.80 6.67
C TRP A 17 15.85 -12.13 6.05
N GLY A 18 15.21 -12.11 4.88
CA GLY A 18 14.74 -13.32 4.22
C GLY A 18 13.47 -13.15 3.40
N LYS A 19 13.05 -14.24 2.76
CA LYS A 19 11.85 -14.30 1.95
C LYS A 19 10.64 -14.57 2.83
N GLU A 20 9.64 -13.69 2.79
CA GLU A 20 8.38 -13.84 3.53
C GLU A 20 7.18 -13.89 2.59
N THR A 21 6.16 -14.66 2.97
CA THR A 21 4.91 -14.77 2.22
C THR A 21 4.08 -13.51 2.42
N VAL A 22 3.66 -12.87 1.33
CA VAL A 22 2.78 -11.69 1.36
C VAL A 22 1.35 -12.05 0.97
N GLU A 23 1.17 -13.01 0.06
CA GLU A 23 -0.14 -13.45 -0.40
C GLU A 23 -0.15 -14.96 -0.68
N THR A 24 -1.30 -15.58 -0.48
CA THR A 24 -1.50 -17.03 -0.59
C THR A 24 -2.76 -17.32 -1.40
N LEU A 25 -2.62 -18.15 -2.44
CA LEU A 25 -3.69 -18.62 -3.31
C LEU A 25 -3.87 -20.11 -3.12
N GLN A 26 -5.08 -20.55 -2.79
CA GLN A 26 -5.38 -21.95 -2.46
C GLN A 26 -6.62 -22.44 -3.19
N MET A 27 -6.54 -23.68 -3.70
CA MET A 27 -7.71 -24.41 -4.21
C MET A 27 -8.27 -25.28 -3.09
N LEU A 28 -9.34 -24.82 -2.46
CA LEU A 28 -9.96 -25.47 -1.28
C LEU A 28 -10.94 -26.58 -1.67
N GLY A 29 -11.40 -26.56 -2.93
CA GLY A 29 -12.38 -27.51 -3.43
C GLY A 29 -13.79 -27.17 -2.95
N ASP A 30 -14.66 -28.16 -2.88
CA ASP A 30 -16.06 -28.01 -2.46
C ASP A 30 -16.30 -28.40 -0.98
N ASN A 31 -15.31 -29.04 -0.34
CA ASN A 31 -15.39 -29.56 1.03
C ASN A 31 -15.94 -28.54 2.05
N GLU A 32 -15.42 -27.32 2.03
CA GLU A 32 -15.84 -26.27 2.98
C GLU A 32 -17.29 -25.85 2.79
N LEU A 33 -17.76 -25.77 1.54
CA LEU A 33 -19.16 -25.47 1.23
C LEU A 33 -20.09 -26.60 1.67
N LEU A 34 -19.70 -27.85 1.42
CA LEU A 34 -20.45 -29.03 1.84
C LEU A 34 -20.54 -29.14 3.37
N GLN A 35 -19.47 -28.77 4.08
CA GLN A 35 -19.45 -28.74 5.54
C GLN A 35 -20.30 -27.59 6.10
N MET A 36 -20.26 -26.41 5.48
CA MET A 36 -21.01 -25.22 5.94
C MET A 36 -22.52 -25.37 5.75
N TYR A 37 -22.94 -26.08 4.69
CA TYR A 37 -24.35 -26.31 4.37
C TYR A 37 -24.67 -27.81 4.38
N PRO A 38 -24.70 -28.45 5.57
CA PRO A 38 -25.02 -29.86 5.67
C PRO A 38 -26.49 -30.09 5.25
N GLY A 39 -26.74 -31.10 4.44
CA GLY A 39 -28.08 -31.47 3.98
C GLY A 39 -28.24 -31.38 2.47
N ASN A 40 -29.24 -30.62 1.98
CA ASN A 40 -29.58 -30.61 0.57
C ASN A 40 -28.56 -29.82 -0.29
N VAL A 41 -27.60 -30.56 -0.84
CA VAL A 41 -26.55 -30.07 -1.75
C VAL A 41 -27.11 -29.40 -3.01
N SER A 42 -28.37 -29.65 -3.39
CA SER A 42 -28.97 -29.00 -4.57
C SER A 42 -29.04 -27.47 -4.45
N ARG A 43 -29.01 -26.94 -3.22
CA ARG A 43 -28.96 -25.50 -2.96
C ARG A 43 -27.61 -24.88 -3.32
N LEU A 44 -26.55 -25.68 -3.36
CA LEU A 44 -25.19 -25.25 -3.72
C LEU A 44 -24.92 -25.38 -5.21
N TYR A 45 -25.83 -25.96 -5.99
CA TYR A 45 -25.60 -26.16 -7.41
C TYR A 45 -25.56 -24.85 -8.19
N GLY A 46 -24.38 -24.54 -8.72
CA GLY A 46 -24.20 -23.58 -9.80
C GLY A 46 -24.43 -24.25 -11.15
N ARG A 47 -24.62 -23.43 -12.19
CA ARG A 47 -24.74 -23.90 -13.57
C ARG A 47 -23.39 -23.80 -14.26
N ASP A 48 -22.86 -24.93 -14.70
CA ASP A 48 -21.71 -25.02 -15.59
C ASP A 48 -22.17 -25.52 -16.97
N GLY A 49 -22.45 -24.56 -17.86
CA GLY A 49 -23.07 -24.82 -19.16
C GLY A 49 -24.47 -25.45 -19.04
N ARG A 50 -24.57 -26.75 -19.33
CA ARG A 50 -25.83 -27.51 -19.22
C ARG A 50 -25.91 -28.39 -17.96
N LYS A 51 -24.85 -28.42 -17.15
CA LYS A 51 -24.75 -29.26 -15.95
C LYS A 51 -24.95 -28.43 -14.69
N HIS A 52 -25.47 -29.07 -13.65
CA HIS A 52 -25.50 -28.54 -12.29
C HIS A 52 -24.32 -29.13 -11.52
N VAL A 53 -23.49 -28.26 -10.93
CA VAL A 53 -22.26 -28.65 -10.23
C VAL A 53 -22.13 -27.89 -8.91
N VAL A 54 -21.50 -28.50 -7.90
CA VAL A 54 -21.07 -27.76 -6.72
C VAL A 54 -19.81 -26.96 -7.11
N PRO A 55 -19.75 -25.65 -6.84
CA PRO A 55 -18.59 -24.86 -7.21
C PRO A 55 -17.37 -25.23 -6.35
N HIS A 56 -16.20 -25.25 -6.98
CA HIS A 56 -14.94 -25.29 -6.25
C HIS A 56 -14.62 -23.90 -5.67
N VAL A 57 -14.19 -23.86 -4.42
CA VAL A 57 -13.74 -22.65 -3.74
C VAL A 57 -12.26 -22.41 -4.03
N LEU A 58 -11.97 -21.19 -4.50
CA LEU A 58 -10.64 -20.63 -4.60
C LEU A 58 -10.51 -19.55 -3.52
N SER A 59 -9.51 -19.65 -2.66
CA SER A 59 -9.22 -18.66 -1.64
C SER A 59 -7.96 -17.89 -2.00
N VAL A 60 -8.04 -16.57 -1.91
CA VAL A 60 -6.92 -15.65 -2.10
C VAL A 60 -6.85 -14.80 -0.85
N ASN A 61 -5.72 -14.89 -0.14
CA ASN A 61 -5.50 -14.19 1.10
C ASN A 61 -4.19 -13.40 1.02
N GLY A 62 -4.28 -12.07 1.07
CA GLY A 62 -3.15 -11.15 1.06
C GLY A 62 -3.02 -10.41 2.38
N ASN A 63 -1.81 -10.40 2.95
CA ASN A 63 -1.49 -9.58 4.11
C ASN A 63 -1.11 -8.17 3.66
N LEU A 64 -2.05 -7.23 3.79
CA LEU A 64 -1.85 -5.83 3.40
C LEU A 64 -0.75 -5.14 4.21
N ASP A 65 -0.60 -5.45 5.49
CA ASP A 65 0.41 -4.84 6.34
C ASP A 65 1.82 -5.26 5.90
N SER A 66 2.02 -6.57 5.67
CA SER A 66 3.26 -7.10 5.09
C SER A 66 3.50 -6.54 3.68
N GLY A 67 2.46 -6.34 2.88
CA GLY A 67 2.54 -5.71 1.56
C GLY A 67 2.99 -4.24 1.63
N VAL A 68 2.44 -3.45 2.56
CA VAL A 68 2.87 -2.07 2.80
C VAL A 68 4.33 -2.02 3.24
N LEU A 69 4.74 -2.90 4.16
CA LEU A 69 6.13 -3.01 4.57
C LEU A 69 7.03 -3.36 3.38
N ALA A 70 6.63 -4.32 2.54
CA ALA A 70 7.37 -4.66 1.33
C ALA A 70 7.60 -3.43 0.43
N TYR A 71 6.56 -2.63 0.17
CA TYR A 71 6.70 -1.39 -0.62
C TYR A 71 7.58 -0.34 0.08
N LEU A 72 7.51 -0.21 1.40
CA LEU A 72 8.37 0.71 2.14
C LEU A 72 9.85 0.32 2.01
N TYR A 73 10.17 -0.97 2.17
CA TYR A 73 11.53 -1.49 2.00
C TYR A 73 12.02 -1.34 0.55
N ASP A 74 11.19 -1.66 -0.43
CA ASP A 74 11.52 -1.51 -1.86
C ASP A 74 11.83 -0.05 -2.22
N SER A 75 11.08 0.88 -1.65
CA SER A 75 11.22 2.30 -1.94
C SER A 75 12.45 2.96 -1.30
N MET A 76 13.07 2.33 -0.30
CA MET A 76 14.15 2.93 0.49
C MET A 76 15.45 3.04 -0.32
N GLN A 77 15.92 4.27 -0.54
CA GLN A 77 17.21 4.54 -1.17
C GLN A 77 18.10 5.35 -0.24
N VAL A 78 19.34 4.88 -0.06
CA VAL A 78 20.38 5.56 0.71
C VAL A 78 21.50 5.95 -0.25
N SER A 79 21.78 7.24 -0.36
CA SER A 79 22.85 7.78 -1.20
C SER A 79 23.88 8.51 -0.34
N GLU A 80 25.16 8.22 -0.56
CA GLU A 80 26.28 8.91 0.10
C GLU A 80 26.83 9.99 -0.81
N ASN A 81 26.74 11.25 -0.37
CA ASN A 81 27.31 12.38 -1.11
C ASN A 81 28.79 12.56 -0.75
N GLY A 82 29.69 12.17 -1.68
CA GLY A 82 31.14 12.32 -1.53
C GLY A 82 31.68 13.76 -1.69
N LEU A 83 30.83 14.74 -2.01
CA LEU A 83 31.27 16.12 -2.32
C LEU A 83 31.51 17.02 -1.09
N ALA A 84 31.01 16.64 0.09
CA ALA A 84 31.15 17.47 1.29
C ALA A 84 32.39 17.07 2.11
N LYS A 85 33.43 17.93 2.10
CA LYS A 85 34.65 17.80 2.95
C LYS A 85 34.38 17.81 4.47
N LYS A 86 33.14 17.95 4.91
CA LYS A 86 32.70 17.88 6.32
C LYS A 86 31.45 17.01 6.41
N LYS A 87 31.62 15.79 6.94
CA LYS A 87 30.64 14.71 7.12
C LYS A 87 30.00 14.23 5.82
N ALA A 88 30.22 12.96 5.49
CA ALA A 88 29.43 12.25 4.48
C ALA A 88 27.95 12.32 4.88
N LEU A 89 27.19 13.20 4.23
CA LEU A 89 25.77 13.34 4.51
C LEU A 89 25.05 12.21 3.78
N GLN A 90 24.57 11.22 4.52
CA GLN A 90 23.70 10.18 3.99
C GLN A 90 22.33 10.78 3.68
N ARG A 91 21.94 10.80 2.41
CA ARG A 91 20.59 11.18 1.98
C ARG A 91 19.73 9.91 1.93
N LYS A 92 18.65 9.89 2.70
CA LYS A 92 17.65 8.81 2.68
C LYS A 92 16.38 9.33 2.01
N VAL A 93 15.79 8.52 1.13
CA VAL A 93 14.53 8.85 0.45
C VAL A 93 13.70 7.59 0.26
N LEU A 94 12.38 7.70 0.47
CA LEU A 94 11.41 6.66 0.13
C LEU A 94 10.81 7.00 -1.24
N LYS A 95 11.19 6.29 -2.29
CA LYS A 95 10.66 6.44 -3.65
C LYS A 95 9.42 5.58 -3.87
N LEU A 96 8.36 5.88 -3.11
CA LEU A 96 7.08 5.21 -3.28
C LEU A 96 6.48 5.52 -4.66
N HIS A 97 5.73 4.57 -5.22
CA HIS A 97 4.95 4.82 -6.43
C HIS A 97 3.95 5.97 -6.19
N PRO A 98 3.73 6.90 -7.13
CA PRO A 98 2.86 8.07 -6.91
C PRO A 98 1.45 7.74 -6.44
N CYS A 99 0.88 6.61 -6.88
CA CYS A 99 -0.44 6.15 -6.41
C CYS A 99 -0.44 5.71 -4.94
N LEU A 100 0.69 5.20 -4.43
CA LEU A 100 0.82 4.66 -3.07
C LEU A 100 1.35 5.69 -2.07
N ALA A 101 1.98 6.78 -2.53
CA ALA A 101 2.50 7.82 -1.66
C ALA A 101 1.37 8.44 -0.81
N PRO A 102 1.48 8.48 0.54
CA PRO A 102 0.38 8.95 1.39
C PRO A 102 0.14 10.45 1.26
N ILE A 103 1.21 11.22 0.99
CA ILE A 103 1.19 12.67 0.77
C ILE A 103 1.73 12.91 -0.64
N LYS A 104 0.99 13.63 -1.48
CA LYS A 104 1.38 13.89 -2.87
C LYS A 104 2.28 15.13 -2.97
N VAL A 105 1.93 16.17 -2.23
CA VAL A 105 2.59 17.48 -2.29
C VAL A 105 2.75 18.05 -0.89
N ALA A 106 3.86 18.72 -0.63
CA ALA A 106 4.04 19.58 0.52
C ALA A 106 3.96 21.05 0.08
N LEU A 107 3.17 21.84 0.80
CA LEU A 107 2.97 23.26 0.53
C LEU A 107 3.62 24.08 1.64
N ASP A 108 4.72 24.75 1.29
CA ASP A 108 5.54 25.55 2.21
C ASP A 108 5.58 27.01 1.79
N MET A 109 5.86 27.89 2.75
CA MET A 109 6.10 29.31 2.51
C MET A 109 7.61 29.62 2.52
N GLY A 110 8.07 30.28 1.46
CA GLY A 110 9.42 30.83 1.37
C GLY A 110 9.53 32.22 2.02
N ARG A 111 10.63 32.92 1.71
CA ARG A 111 10.83 34.31 2.16
C ARG A 111 9.90 35.26 1.41
N GLY A 112 9.27 36.20 2.13
CA GLY A 112 8.46 37.25 1.52
C GLY A 112 7.38 37.80 2.46
N PRO A 113 6.42 38.57 1.91
CA PRO A 113 5.28 39.09 2.66
C PRO A 113 4.42 37.93 3.23
N ALA A 114 4.51 37.72 4.54
CA ALA A 114 4.00 36.52 5.19
C ALA A 114 2.46 36.42 5.16
N VAL A 115 1.75 37.54 5.05
CA VAL A 115 0.28 37.56 5.06
C VAL A 115 -0.27 37.16 3.69
N GLU A 116 0.28 37.74 2.63
CA GLU A 116 -0.11 37.51 1.24
C GLU A 116 0.26 36.08 0.81
N LEU A 117 1.49 35.64 1.11
CA LEU A 117 1.93 34.27 0.83
C LEU A 117 1.05 33.24 1.55
N ARG A 118 0.60 33.54 2.77
CA ARG A 118 -0.31 32.65 3.50
C ARG A 118 -1.67 32.56 2.83
N GLN A 119 -2.25 33.69 2.42
CA GLN A 119 -3.54 33.68 1.73
C GLN A 119 -3.48 32.83 0.45
N VAL A 120 -2.41 32.98 -0.33
CA VAL A 120 -2.20 32.16 -1.53
C VAL A 120 -2.05 30.67 -1.18
N CYS A 121 -1.28 30.33 -0.14
CA CYS A 121 -1.15 28.95 0.30
C CYS A 121 -2.49 28.36 0.81
N GLN A 122 -3.30 29.15 1.50
CA GLN A 122 -4.62 28.70 1.98
C GLN A 122 -5.58 28.39 0.83
N GLU A 123 -5.65 29.25 -0.18
CA GLU A 123 -6.50 29.02 -1.35
C GLU A 123 -6.01 27.82 -2.17
N LEU A 124 -4.69 27.71 -2.42
CA LEU A 124 -4.13 26.56 -3.13
C LEU A 124 -4.33 25.25 -2.37
N PHE A 125 -4.16 25.27 -1.03
CA PHE A 125 -4.41 24.09 -0.20
C PHE A 125 -5.87 23.63 -0.33
N LYS A 126 -6.82 24.57 -0.34
CA LYS A 126 -8.24 24.27 -0.54
C LYS A 126 -8.50 23.69 -1.92
N GLU A 127 -7.98 24.30 -2.99
CA GLU A 127 -8.13 23.80 -4.36
C GLU A 127 -7.58 22.37 -4.51
N LEU A 128 -6.41 22.08 -3.92
CA LEU A 128 -5.83 20.74 -3.96
C LEU A 128 -6.68 19.71 -3.21
N LEU A 129 -7.24 20.07 -2.06
CA LEU A 129 -8.15 19.19 -1.31
C LEU A 129 -9.46 18.94 -2.04
N GLU A 130 -10.02 19.96 -2.70
CA GLU A 130 -11.23 19.83 -3.54
C GLU A 130 -11.01 18.86 -4.72
N ASN A 131 -9.77 18.70 -5.16
CA ASN A 131 -9.36 17.72 -6.17
C ASN A 131 -8.89 16.37 -5.60
N GLU A 132 -9.15 16.09 -4.31
CA GLU A 132 -8.78 14.86 -3.61
C GLU A 132 -7.26 14.56 -3.60
N ILE A 133 -6.43 15.61 -3.72
CA ILE A 133 -4.97 15.50 -3.63
C ILE A 133 -4.57 15.60 -2.16
N SER A 134 -3.82 14.63 -1.64
CA SER A 134 -3.29 14.70 -0.28
C SER A 134 -2.12 15.68 -0.18
N VAL A 135 -2.27 16.69 0.67
CA VAL A 135 -1.31 17.79 0.83
C VAL A 135 -0.84 17.94 2.27
N TRP A 136 0.46 18.16 2.46
CA TRP A 136 1.04 18.56 3.74
C TRP A 136 1.08 20.10 3.87
N PRO A 137 0.43 20.70 4.88
CA PRO A 137 0.35 22.16 5.04
C PRO A 137 1.55 22.74 5.81
N GLY A 138 2.77 22.60 5.27
CA GLY A 138 4.01 23.07 5.92
C GLY A 138 4.11 24.59 6.14
N TYR A 139 3.32 25.38 5.41
CA TYR A 139 3.15 26.82 5.66
C TYR A 139 2.59 27.17 7.06
N LEU A 140 1.99 26.22 7.78
CA LEU A 140 1.56 26.39 9.16
C LEU A 140 2.74 26.31 10.15
N GLU A 141 3.75 25.50 9.85
CA GLU A 141 4.90 25.23 10.73
C GLU A 141 6.01 26.29 10.59
N THR A 142 6.20 26.80 9.37
CA THR A 142 7.18 27.86 9.04
C THR A 142 6.97 29.17 9.80
N MET A 143 5.84 29.34 10.50
CA MET A 143 5.56 30.49 11.35
C MET A 143 6.41 30.57 12.61
N GLN A 144 6.77 29.44 13.21
CA GLN A 144 7.50 29.43 14.49
C GLN A 144 8.99 29.75 14.35
N SER A 145 9.54 29.72 13.14
CA SER A 145 10.97 29.91 12.88
C SER A 145 11.39 31.37 12.67
N SER A 146 10.45 32.32 12.76
CA SER A 146 10.66 33.73 12.43
C SER A 146 11.01 34.64 13.63
N LEU A 147 11.39 34.06 14.77
CA LEU A 147 11.80 34.78 15.99
C LEU A 147 13.30 35.13 15.97
#